data_AF-A0A800BX40-F1
#
_entry.id   AF-A0A800BX40-F1
#
_cell.length_a   1.000
_cell.length_b   1.000
_cell.length_c   1.000
_cell.angle_alpha   90.00
_cell.angle_beta   90.00
_cell.angle_gamma   90.00
#
_symmetry.space_group_name_H-M   'P 1'
#
loop_
_entity.id
_entity.type
_entity.pdbx_description
1 polymer ?
#
loop_
_entity_poly.entity_id
_entity_poly.type
_entity_poly.pdbx_seq_one_letter_code
_entity_poly.pdbx_strand_id
1 'polypeptide(L)'
;MGKHTRRKLNQQQQRRVHQRRHSQALSAQERANARPGQVITNFGKRVMVEDNEGQQHNCAIRQNLGKLVAGDRVLWQETGVDHEG
;
A
#
# COMPACT_ATOMS: atom_id res chain seq x y z
N MET A 1 16.31 26.42 22.46
CA MET A 1 15.43 25.23 22.60
C MET A 1 14.03 25.58 22.12
N GLY A 2 13.60 25.10 20.95
CA GLY A 2 12.28 25.42 20.36
C GLY A 2 11.18 24.53 20.92
N LYS A 3 10.13 25.13 21.49
CA LYS A 3 8.95 24.43 22.03
C LYS A 3 8.12 23.88 20.86
N HIS A 4 8.08 22.55 20.68
CA HIS A 4 7.15 21.94 19.73
C HIS A 4 5.73 21.92 20.33
N THR A 5 4.86 22.81 19.85
CA THR A 5 3.45 22.83 20.23
C THR A 5 2.72 21.66 19.55
N ARG A 6 2.27 20.67 20.33
CA ARG A 6 1.47 19.55 19.83
C ARG A 6 0.09 20.09 19.41
N ARG A 7 -0.12 20.33 18.12
CA ARG A 7 -1.41 20.85 17.58
C ARG A 7 -2.53 19.85 17.87
N LYS A 8 -3.53 20.24 18.66
CA LYS A 8 -4.79 19.51 18.80
C LYS A 8 -5.57 19.64 17.49
N LEU A 9 -5.92 18.51 16.88
CA LEU A 9 -6.76 18.47 15.68
C LEU A 9 -8.19 18.90 16.05
N ASN A 10 -8.78 19.78 15.24
CA ASN A 10 -10.20 20.13 15.39
C ASN A 10 -11.11 18.97 14.95
N GLN A 11 -12.39 18.99 15.33
CA GLN A 11 -13.33 17.90 15.07
C GLN A 11 -13.49 17.57 13.57
N GLN A 12 -13.48 18.58 12.70
CA GLN A 12 -13.53 18.41 11.25
C GLN A 12 -12.27 17.77 10.67
N GLN A 13 -11.09 18.08 11.23
CA GLN A 13 -9.82 17.47 10.85
C GLN A 13 -9.76 16.02 11.31
N GLN A 14 -10.22 15.72 12.52
CA GLN A 14 -10.34 14.35 13.02
C GLN A 14 -11.26 13.52 12.12
N ARG A 15 -12.42 14.04 11.74
CA ARG A 15 -13.35 13.36 10.82
C ARG A 15 -12.71 13.06 9.46
N ARG A 16 -12.00 14.03 8.88
CA ARG A 16 -11.26 13.86 7.60
C ARG A 16 -10.16 12.81 7.71
N VAL A 17 -9.40 12.80 8.80
CA VAL A 17 -8.36 11.78 9.05
C VAL A 17 -9.00 10.39 9.17
N HIS A 18 -10.11 10.28 9.88
CA HIS A 18 -10.81 9.00 10.08
C HIS A 18 -11.40 8.46 8.77
N GLN A 19 -12.04 9.32 7.97
CA GLN A 19 -12.55 8.95 6.64
C GLN A 19 -11.43 8.50 5.70
N ARG A 20 -10.29 9.22 5.66
CA ARG A 20 -9.13 8.82 4.85
C ARG A 20 -8.56 7.47 5.29
N ARG A 21 -8.51 7.20 6.60
CA ARG A 21 -8.04 5.89 7.10
C ARG A 21 -8.99 4.77 6.69
N HIS A 22 -10.30 5.00 6.76
CA HIS A 22 -11.29 4.00 6.37
C HIS A 22 -11.27 3.70 4.86
N SER A 23 -11.04 4.72 4.01
CA SER A 23 -10.89 4.53 2.56
C SER A 23 -9.56 3.91 2.14
N GLN A 24 -8.61 3.76 3.07
CA GLN A 24 -7.28 3.18 2.81
C GLN A 24 -7.17 1.72 3.24
N ALA A 25 -8.12 1.21 4.01
CA ALA A 25 -8.21 -0.21 4.29
C ALA A 25 -8.54 -0.95 2.99
N LEU A 26 -7.80 -2.00 2.67
CA LEU A 26 -8.16 -2.90 1.56
C LEU A 26 -9.59 -3.40 1.79
N SER A 27 -10.43 -3.27 0.76
CA SER A 27 -11.74 -3.92 0.73
C SER A 27 -11.60 -5.45 0.83
N ALA A 28 -12.69 -6.14 1.17
CA ALA A 28 -12.70 -7.60 1.21
C ALA A 28 -12.28 -8.21 -0.15
N GLN A 29 -12.75 -7.61 -1.24
CA GLN A 29 -12.40 -8.04 -2.59
C GLN A 29 -10.92 -7.81 -2.93
N GLU A 30 -10.37 -6.64 -2.58
CA GLU A 30 -8.93 -6.38 -2.77
C GLU A 30 -8.07 -7.36 -1.97
N ARG A 31 -8.50 -7.74 -0.76
CA ARG A 31 -7.80 -8.76 0.03
C ARG A 31 -7.86 -10.14 -0.60
N ALA A 32 -9.02 -10.53 -1.15
CA ALA A 32 -9.19 -11.83 -1.80
C ALA A 32 -8.32 -11.96 -3.06
N ASN A 33 -8.15 -10.87 -3.80
CA ASN A 33 -7.38 -10.84 -5.05
C ASN A 33 -5.88 -10.58 -4.82
N ALA A 34 -5.45 -10.32 -3.59
CA ALA A 34 -4.05 -10.07 -3.29
C ALA A 34 -3.25 -11.38 -3.26
N ARG A 35 -2.10 -11.39 -3.93
CA ARG A 35 -1.17 -12.51 -4.00
C ARG A 35 0.10 -12.19 -3.20
N PRO A 36 0.71 -13.18 -2.54
CA PRO A 36 1.99 -12.99 -1.88
C PRO A 36 3.11 -12.82 -2.89
N GLY A 37 4.17 -12.12 -2.49
CA GLY A 37 5.41 -12.02 -3.24
C GLY A 37 6.54 -11.42 -2.41
N GLN A 38 7.74 -11.39 -2.99
CA GLN A 38 8.94 -10.83 -2.38
C GLN A 38 9.50 -9.69 -3.22
N VAL A 39 9.86 -8.58 -2.59
CA VAL A 39 10.50 -7.45 -3.27
C VAL A 39 11.90 -7.84 -3.69
N ILE A 40 12.19 -7.74 -4.99
CA ILE A 40 13.51 -7.98 -5.56
C ILE A 40 14.29 -6.66 -5.69
N THR A 41 13.64 -5.65 -6.27
CA THR A 41 14.26 -4.34 -6.53
C THR A 41 13.28 -3.20 -6.26
N ASN A 42 13.76 -2.10 -5.68
CA ASN A 42 12.97 -0.88 -5.49
C ASN A 42 13.50 0.26 -6.38
N PHE A 43 12.62 0.81 -7.23
CA PHE A 43 12.87 1.94 -8.14
C PHE A 43 12.22 3.25 -7.66
N GLY A 44 12.04 3.41 -6.35
CA GLY A 44 11.41 4.57 -5.72
C GLY A 44 9.88 4.51 -5.74
N LYS A 45 9.26 4.83 -6.88
CA LYS A 45 7.78 4.82 -7.03
C LYS A 45 7.22 3.45 -7.41
N ARG A 46 8.09 2.55 -7.89
CA ARG A 46 7.76 1.21 -8.35
C ARG A 46 8.69 0.20 -7.68
N VAL A 47 8.20 -1.02 -7.53
CA VAL A 47 8.99 -2.16 -7.05
C VAL A 47 8.81 -3.33 -8.00
N MET A 48 9.86 -4.13 -8.14
CA MET A 48 9.79 -5.44 -8.77
C MET A 48 9.52 -6.48 -7.69
N VAL A 49 8.46 -7.24 -7.87
CA VAL A 49 8.02 -8.29 -6.94
C VAL A 49 8.11 -9.62 -7.66
N GLU A 50 8.71 -10.61 -7.04
CA GLU A 50 8.69 -11.99 -7.50
C GLU A 50 7.56 -12.75 -6.79
N ASP A 51 6.77 -13.51 -7.53
CA ASP A 51 5.76 -14.39 -6.98
C ASP A 51 6.32 -15.79 -6.65
N ASN A 52 5.46 -16.67 -6.14
CA ASN A 52 5.86 -18.01 -5.75
C ASN A 52 6.23 -18.93 -6.94
N GLU A 53 5.88 -18.53 -8.17
CA GLU A 53 6.25 -19.25 -9.39
C GLU A 53 7.57 -18.72 -9.98
N GLY A 54 8.18 -17.72 -9.35
CA GLY A 54 9.39 -17.07 -9.83
C GLY A 54 9.13 -16.03 -10.92
N GLN A 55 7.88 -15.65 -11.18
CA GLN A 55 7.57 -14.60 -12.16
C GLN A 55 7.73 -13.21 -11.53
N GLN A 56 8.26 -12.28 -12.31
CA GLN A 56 8.54 -10.92 -11.86
C GLN A 56 7.50 -9.92 -12.34
N HIS A 57 6.95 -9.17 -11.40
CA HIS A 57 5.88 -8.21 -11.60
C HIS A 57 6.33 -6.81 -11.23
N ASN A 58 6.10 -5.84 -12.12
CA ASN A 58 6.39 -4.44 -11.86
C ASN A 58 5.18 -3.76 -11.20
N CYS A 59 5.26 -3.54 -9.90
CA CYS A 59 4.17 -2.99 -9.10
C CYS A 59 4.37 -1.50 -8.80
N ALA A 60 3.26 -0.75 -8.76
CA ALA A 60 3.24 0.59 -8.19
C ALA A 60 3.08 0.52 -6.65
N ILE A 61 3.74 1.42 -5.92
CA ILE A 61 3.63 1.49 -4.46
C ILE A 61 2.37 2.27 -4.07
N ARG A 62 1.54 1.73 -3.17
CA ARG A 62 0.39 2.46 -2.59
C ARG A 62 0.90 3.63 -1.73
N GLN A 63 0.25 4.79 -1.82
CA GLN A 63 0.72 6.06 -1.24
C GLN A 63 1.04 6.04 0.27
N ASN A 64 0.43 5.15 1.05
CA ASN A 64 0.64 5.05 2.50
C ASN A 64 1.49 3.84 2.90
N LEU A 65 2.07 3.14 1.92
CA LEU A 65 3.00 2.05 2.21
C LEU A 65 4.36 2.65 2.58
N GLY A 66 4.99 2.09 3.61
CA GLY A 66 6.34 2.49 4.02
C GLY A 66 7.38 2.25 2.94
N LYS A 67 8.63 2.62 3.22
CA LYS A 67 9.75 2.31 2.32
C LYS A 67 9.92 0.80 2.21
N LEU A 68 9.84 0.27 0.99
CA LEU A 68 10.14 -1.13 0.70
C LEU A 68 11.63 -1.33 0.43
N VAL A 69 12.16 -2.48 0.79
CA VAL A 69 13.54 -2.90 0.50
C VAL A 69 13.56 -4.30 -0.12
N ALA A 70 14.67 -4.65 -0.76
CA ALA A 70 14.86 -6.00 -1.26
C ALA A 70 14.77 -7.00 -0.11
N GLY A 71 14.03 -8.09 -0.33
CA GLY A 71 13.76 -9.11 0.67
C GLY A 71 12.42 -8.96 1.40
N ASP A 72 11.77 -7.80 1.34
CA ASP A 72 10.47 -7.59 1.99
C ASP A 72 9.40 -8.53 1.40
N ARG A 73 8.62 -9.16 2.27
CA ARG A 73 7.43 -9.93 1.87
C ARG A 73 6.22 -9.00 1.78
N VAL A 74 5.53 -9.03 0.65
CA VAL A 74 4.42 -8.13 0.35
C VAL A 74 3.22 -8.89 -0.16
N LEU A 75 2.05 -8.26 -0.03
CA LEU A 75 0.86 -8.63 -0.78
C LEU A 75 0.71 -7.64 -1.94
N TRP A 76 0.63 -8.16 -3.15
CA TRP A 76 0.46 -7.38 -4.37
C TRP A 76 -0.78 -7.86 -5.12
N GLN A 77 -1.30 -7.05 -6.04
CA GLN A 77 -2.44 -7.41 -6.86
C GLN A 77 -2.28 -6.79 -8.24
N GLU A 78 -2.83 -7.46 -9.25
CA GLU A 78 -2.97 -6.89 -10.58
C GLU A 78 -3.96 -5.73 -10.55
N THR A 79 -3.71 -4.69 -11.35
CA THR A 79 -4.61 -3.55 -11.49
C THR A 79 -5.46 -3.77 -12.73
N GLY A 80 -6.75 -4.07 -12.55
CA GLY A 80 -7.70 -4.21 -13.65
C GLY A 80 -7.86 -5.63 -14.19
N VAL A 81 -8.24 -6.59 -13.33
CA VAL A 81 -9.13 -7.66 -13.79
C VAL A 81 -10.53 -7.25 -13.40
N ASP A 82 -11.18 -6.49 -14.28
CA ASP A 82 -12.63 -6.45 -14.31
C ASP A 82 -13.06 -7.91 -14.50
N HIS A 83 -13.62 -8.52 -13.47
CA HIS A 83 -14.39 -9.74 -13.67
C HIS A 83 -15.59 -9.31 -14.52
N GLU A 84 -15.47 -9.42 -15.83
CA GLU A 84 -16.64 -9.50 -16.71
C GLU A 84 -17.45 -10.72 -16.24
N GLY A 85 -18.67 -10.43 -15.76
CA GLY A 85 -19.72 -11.38 -15.44
C GLY A 85 -21.05 -10.66 -15.57
#